data_AF-A0A937J1D9-F1
#
_entry.id   AF-A0A937J1D9-F1
#
_cell.length_a   1.000
_cell.length_b   1.000
_cell.length_c   1.000
_cell.angle_alpha   90.00
_cell.angle_beta   90.00
_cell.angle_gamma   90.00
#
_symmetry.space_group_name_H-M   'P 1'
#
loop_
_entity.id
_entity.type
_entity.pdbx_description
1 polymer ?
#
loop_
_entity_poly.entity_id
_entity_poly.type
_entity_poly.pdbx_seq_one_letter_code
_entity_poly.pdbx_strand_id
1 'polypeptide(L)'
;MDSVMRIPILRLCLPLWVISVLGCATSIPAPEQNPDLNDAASIVRSAVPETLHIADEPFLPAPDINVAIFDVGPDAGETAAYMAVRKLESRLLPGLLREALVSSAQWGAVRVVPTVSPLAPVNIRATIVASDGRDLILDVRVSDITGAEWLALRLAYRETAPSDNLSDLSRIFHVVSNRMRDYWLSRTEVQRSSVISIADMLYARSLAPDVFSDYVDNTGPMLSLKRMPASNDPMLSRVKRIRNQEYLFCDAVDEQLGMLLERAGPTYYLWRQASIEQANWLDQYESMAASRSAGKGGGEFSRMQASYSAYRSYRIQEQALFELAEALDGESEPVVMTTEDAVITLEGTLDTQYATWRELLREIFLLEQGELQ
;
A
#
# COMPACT_ATOMS: atom_id res chain seq x y z
N MET A 1 -73.33 -21.42 74.72
CA MET A 1 -72.68 -20.22 75.30
C MET A 1 -71.25 -20.65 75.56
N ASP A 2 -70.26 -20.38 74.72
CA ASP A 2 -70.13 -19.34 73.71
C ASP A 2 -69.45 -19.84 72.43
N SER A 3 -69.68 -19.04 71.40
CA SER A 3 -69.55 -19.33 69.98
C SER A 3 -68.32 -18.63 69.40
N VAL A 4 -67.79 -19.19 68.30
CA VAL A 4 -67.14 -18.47 67.18
C VAL A 4 -65.69 -18.02 67.48
N MET A 5 -64.66 -18.25 66.65
CA MET A 5 -64.55 -18.00 65.21
C MET A 5 -63.40 -18.81 64.60
N ARG A 6 -63.67 -19.53 63.50
CA ARG A 6 -62.66 -20.08 62.59
C ARG A 6 -62.18 -18.95 61.66
N ILE A 7 -60.87 -18.73 61.57
CA ILE A 7 -60.25 -17.82 60.60
C ILE A 7 -59.67 -18.68 59.45
N PRO A 8 -59.96 -18.38 58.17
CA PRO A 8 -59.59 -19.21 57.04
C PRO A 8 -58.11 -19.06 56.66
N ILE A 9 -57.49 -20.18 56.29
CA ILE A 9 -56.14 -20.27 55.73
C ILE A 9 -56.18 -19.73 54.29
N LEU A 10 -55.69 -18.52 54.09
CA LEU A 10 -55.34 -17.98 52.78
C LEU A 10 -53.82 -17.75 52.77
N ARG A 11 -53.04 -18.76 52.36
CA ARG A 11 -51.62 -18.58 52.04
C ARG A 11 -51.44 -18.68 50.53
N LEU A 12 -51.58 -17.49 49.93
CA LEU A 12 -50.87 -16.95 48.78
C LEU A 12 -49.93 -17.93 48.05
N CYS A 13 -50.35 -18.37 46.86
CA CYS A 13 -49.45 -18.97 45.87
C CYS A 13 -48.42 -17.91 45.44
N LEU A 14 -47.15 -18.09 45.81
CA LEU A 14 -46.03 -17.37 45.22
C LEU A 14 -45.78 -17.98 43.82
N PRO A 15 -45.95 -17.26 42.71
CA PRO A 15 -45.55 -17.79 41.43
C PRO A 15 -44.03 -17.85 41.39
N LEU A 16 -43.54 -19.07 41.12
CA LEU A 16 -42.16 -19.42 40.80
C LEU A 16 -41.69 -18.52 39.64
N TRP A 17 -40.99 -17.42 39.96
CA TRP A 17 -40.31 -16.62 38.94
C TRP A 17 -39.01 -17.37 38.58
N VAL A 18 -39.15 -18.31 37.64
CA VAL A 18 -38.00 -18.86 36.92
C VAL A 18 -37.45 -17.69 36.12
N ILE A 19 -36.43 -17.01 36.67
CA ILE A 19 -35.56 -16.14 35.89
C ILE A 19 -34.84 -17.07 34.92
N SER A 20 -35.41 -17.22 33.73
CA SER A 20 -34.68 -17.67 32.55
C SER A 20 -33.57 -16.66 32.34
N VAL A 21 -32.40 -16.95 32.91
CA VAL A 21 -31.15 -16.28 32.56
C VAL A 21 -30.96 -16.59 31.08
N LEU A 22 -31.41 -15.67 30.22
CA LEU A 22 -30.87 -15.58 28.87
C LEU A 22 -29.38 -15.34 29.06
N GLY A 23 -28.59 -16.40 28.96
CA GLY A 23 -27.16 -16.29 28.86
C GLY A 23 -26.87 -15.45 27.63
N CYS A 24 -26.49 -14.20 27.83
CA CYS A 24 -25.78 -13.44 26.81
C CYS A 24 -24.53 -14.24 26.52
N ALA A 25 -24.56 -15.05 25.46
CA ALA A 25 -23.37 -15.68 24.93
C ALA A 25 -22.51 -14.56 24.33
N THR A 26 -21.66 -13.96 25.17
CA THR A 26 -20.57 -13.08 24.74
C THR A 26 -19.56 -13.95 24.02
N SER A 27 -19.84 -14.26 22.76
CA SER A 27 -18.89 -14.87 21.85
C SER A 27 -17.96 -13.77 21.33
N ILE A 28 -16.68 -14.11 21.17
CA ILE A 28 -15.78 -13.27 20.37
C ILE A 28 -16.39 -13.25 18.95
N PRO A 29 -16.55 -12.08 18.32
CA PRO A 29 -17.00 -12.01 16.93
C PRO A 29 -16.13 -12.94 16.08
N ALA A 30 -16.73 -13.64 15.11
CA ALA A 30 -15.92 -14.39 14.15
C ALA A 30 -14.95 -13.40 13.48
N PRO A 31 -13.66 -13.75 13.34
CA PRO A 31 -12.71 -12.87 12.67
C PRO A 31 -13.24 -12.53 11.28
N GLU A 32 -13.08 -11.25 10.89
CA GLU A 32 -13.32 -10.84 9.53
C GLU A 32 -12.34 -11.64 8.65
N GLN A 33 -12.89 -12.61 7.91
CA GLN A 33 -12.05 -13.51 7.12
C GLN A 33 -11.46 -12.70 5.98
N ASN A 34 -10.16 -12.40 6.08
CA ASN A 34 -9.39 -11.99 4.91
C ASN A 34 -9.64 -13.01 3.78
N PRO A 35 -9.74 -12.54 2.52
CA PRO A 35 -9.91 -13.44 1.39
C PRO A 35 -8.91 -14.59 1.48
N ASP A 36 -9.39 -15.82 1.28
CA ASP A 36 -8.56 -17.00 1.45
C ASP A 36 -7.29 -16.84 0.59
N LEU A 37 -6.12 -16.92 1.24
CA LEU A 37 -4.81 -16.88 0.59
C LEU A 37 -4.64 -18.04 -0.44
N ASN A 38 -5.60 -18.97 -0.52
CA ASN A 38 -5.66 -20.07 -1.48
C ASN A 38 -6.57 -19.82 -2.70
N ASP A 39 -7.38 -18.75 -2.76
CA ASP A 39 -8.51 -18.65 -3.71
C ASP A 39 -8.21 -18.04 -5.10
N ALA A 40 -6.94 -17.85 -5.50
CA ALA A 40 -6.60 -17.31 -6.82
C ALA A 40 -5.45 -18.04 -7.53
N ALA A 41 -5.65 -18.35 -8.81
CA ALA A 41 -4.79 -19.19 -9.66
C ALA A 41 -3.44 -18.56 -10.09
N SER A 42 -2.97 -17.47 -9.47
CA SER A 42 -1.72 -16.80 -9.84
C SER A 42 -1.01 -16.08 -8.68
N ILE A 43 -0.98 -16.71 -7.50
CA ILE A 43 -0.31 -16.17 -6.30
C ILE A 43 1.16 -16.58 -6.33
N VAL A 44 2.10 -15.63 -6.39
CA VAL A 44 3.47 -15.90 -5.94
C VAL A 44 3.45 -15.78 -4.43
N ARG A 45 3.50 -16.95 -3.78
CA ARG A 45 3.67 -17.06 -2.35
C ARG A 45 5.12 -16.74 -2.03
N SER A 46 5.40 -15.52 -1.59
CA SER A 46 6.61 -15.26 -0.82
C SER A 46 6.34 -15.68 0.62
N ALA A 47 6.22 -16.99 0.88
CA ALA A 47 6.23 -17.49 2.27
C ALA A 47 7.58 -17.20 2.95
N VAL A 48 8.64 -16.95 2.15
CA VAL A 48 9.94 -16.47 2.58
C VAL A 48 10.40 -15.41 1.57
N PRO A 49 10.75 -14.19 2.01
CA PRO A 49 11.27 -13.18 1.11
C PRO A 49 12.51 -13.66 0.36
N GLU A 50 12.53 -13.48 -0.97
CA GLU A 50 13.67 -13.83 -1.82
C GLU A 50 14.92 -13.03 -1.42
N THR A 51 16.12 -13.56 -1.67
CA THR A 51 17.34 -12.75 -1.58
C THR A 51 17.36 -11.74 -2.72
N LEU A 52 17.72 -10.48 -2.41
CA LEU A 52 17.84 -9.44 -3.42
C LEU A 52 19.06 -9.73 -4.31
N HIS A 53 18.86 -9.68 -5.63
CA HIS A 53 19.99 -9.64 -6.55
C HIS A 53 20.56 -8.22 -6.58
N ILE A 54 21.82 -8.08 -6.17
CA ILE A 54 22.56 -6.81 -6.19
C ILE A 54 23.55 -6.87 -7.35
N ALA A 55 23.53 -5.88 -8.23
CA ALA A 55 24.48 -5.78 -9.34
C ALA A 55 25.75 -5.02 -8.93
N ASP A 56 26.87 -5.40 -9.53
CA ASP A 56 28.14 -4.68 -9.36
C ASP A 56 28.12 -3.33 -10.09
N GLU A 57 27.41 -3.26 -11.21
CA GLU A 57 27.22 -2.06 -12.03
C GLU A 57 25.77 -1.96 -12.53
N PRO A 58 25.23 -0.73 -12.71
CA PRO A 58 23.90 -0.53 -13.25
C PRO A 58 23.80 -0.98 -14.71
N PHE A 59 22.59 -1.24 -15.18
CA PHE A 59 22.37 -1.60 -16.59
C PHE A 59 22.81 -0.50 -17.55
N LEU A 60 23.22 -0.91 -18.76
CA LEU A 60 23.45 0.00 -19.87
C LEU A 60 22.53 -0.41 -21.05
N PRO A 61 21.59 0.44 -21.47
CA PRO A 61 21.16 1.67 -20.80
C PRO A 61 20.40 1.38 -19.48
N ALA A 62 20.49 2.28 -18.50
CA ALA A 62 19.78 2.19 -17.22
C ALA A 62 18.42 2.87 -17.35
N PRO A 63 17.28 2.15 -17.22
CA PRO A 63 15.97 2.79 -17.25
C PRO A 63 15.67 3.41 -15.87
N ASP A 64 15.20 4.65 -15.85
CA ASP A 64 14.56 5.23 -14.66
C ASP A 64 13.25 4.50 -14.35
N ILE A 65 12.87 4.47 -13.08
CA ILE A 65 11.66 3.79 -12.60
C ILE A 65 10.81 4.75 -11.78
N ASN A 66 9.53 4.81 -12.12
CA ASN A 66 8.50 5.45 -11.32
C ASN A 66 7.76 4.39 -10.49
N VAL A 67 7.74 4.57 -9.18
CA VAL A 67 6.88 3.81 -8.26
C VAL A 67 5.71 4.70 -7.89
N ALA A 68 4.51 4.40 -8.38
CA ALA A 68 3.33 5.18 -7.99
C ALA A 68 2.97 4.93 -6.52
N ILE A 69 2.37 5.93 -5.87
CA ILE A 69 1.65 5.72 -4.61
C ILE A 69 0.64 4.59 -4.80
N PHE A 70 0.53 3.72 -3.79
CA PHE A 70 -0.32 2.55 -3.92
C PHE A 70 -1.79 2.94 -3.84
N ASP A 71 -2.63 2.21 -4.57
CA ASP A 71 -4.07 2.35 -4.45
C ASP A 71 -4.52 1.67 -3.15
N VAL A 72 -5.32 2.37 -2.34
CA VAL A 72 -5.86 1.89 -1.06
C VAL A 72 -6.81 0.69 -1.26
N GLY A 73 -7.26 0.44 -2.50
CA GLY A 73 -8.21 -0.62 -2.83
C GLY A 73 -9.65 -0.24 -2.47
N PRO A 74 -10.61 -1.12 -2.77
CA PRO A 74 -11.99 -0.92 -2.37
C PRO A 74 -12.12 -0.95 -0.84
N ASP A 75 -12.98 -0.10 -0.30
CA ASP A 75 -13.40 -0.20 1.10
C ASP A 75 -14.15 -1.53 1.30
N ALA A 76 -13.58 -2.41 2.13
CA ALA A 76 -14.14 -3.72 2.43
C ALA A 76 -15.19 -3.68 3.57
N GLY A 77 -15.57 -2.50 4.04
CA GLY A 77 -16.42 -2.32 5.23
C GLY A 77 -15.60 -2.13 6.51
N GLU A 78 -14.36 -1.68 6.38
CA GLU A 78 -13.39 -1.54 7.47
C GLU A 78 -13.76 -0.40 8.42
N THR A 79 -13.29 -0.48 9.66
CA THR A 79 -13.45 0.65 10.59
C THR A 79 -12.60 1.84 10.11
N ALA A 80 -12.99 3.06 10.50
CA ALA A 80 -12.25 4.27 10.15
C ALA A 80 -10.76 4.20 10.55
N ALA A 81 -10.46 3.54 11.68
CA ALA A 81 -9.10 3.33 12.15
C ALA A 81 -8.27 2.43 11.21
N TYR A 82 -8.81 1.27 10.80
CA TYR A 82 -8.12 0.41 9.84
C TYR A 82 -7.95 1.08 8.47
N MET A 83 -8.97 1.84 8.03
CA MET A 83 -8.87 2.64 6.80
C MET A 83 -7.78 3.71 6.88
N ALA A 84 -7.57 4.33 8.05
CA ALA A 84 -6.47 5.29 8.24
C ALA A 84 -5.11 4.60 8.11
N VAL A 85 -4.94 3.42 8.71
CA VAL A 85 -3.72 2.62 8.55
C VAL A 85 -3.49 2.24 7.09
N ARG A 86 -4.52 1.78 6.37
CA ARG A 86 -4.35 1.43 4.95
C ARG A 86 -3.98 2.64 4.08
N LYS A 87 -4.54 3.82 4.38
CA LYS A 87 -4.11 5.08 3.74
C LYS A 87 -2.65 5.41 4.04
N LEU A 88 -2.18 5.20 5.27
CA LEU A 88 -0.77 5.36 5.61
C LEU A 88 0.10 4.35 4.84
N GLU A 89 -0.27 3.08 4.83
CA GLU A 89 0.43 2.01 4.09
C GLU A 89 0.54 2.32 2.60
N SER A 90 -0.50 2.93 2.01
CA SER A 90 -0.48 3.33 0.61
C SER A 90 0.66 4.29 0.26
N ARG A 91 1.17 5.04 1.26
CA ARG A 91 2.27 6.00 1.15
C ARG A 91 3.60 5.43 1.64
N LEU A 92 3.59 4.56 2.64
CA LEU A 92 4.81 3.94 3.19
C LEU A 92 5.37 2.82 2.29
N LEU A 93 4.50 1.92 1.82
CA LEU A 93 4.91 0.73 1.04
C LEU A 93 5.62 1.07 -0.29
N PRO A 94 5.23 2.10 -1.06
CA PRO A 94 6.01 2.55 -2.23
C PRO A 94 7.46 2.86 -1.88
N GLY A 95 7.71 3.48 -0.72
CA GLY A 95 9.06 3.80 -0.25
C GLY A 95 9.90 2.55 0.00
N LEU A 96 9.32 1.51 0.60
CA LEU A 96 9.98 0.23 0.82
C LEU A 96 10.27 -0.52 -0.50
N LEU A 97 9.35 -0.46 -1.47
CA LEU A 97 9.58 -1.01 -2.81
C LEU A 97 10.68 -0.25 -3.55
N ARG A 98 10.68 1.08 -3.46
CA ARG A 98 11.76 1.92 -4.00
C ARG A 98 13.09 1.54 -3.37
N GLU A 99 13.17 1.38 -2.05
CA GLU A 99 14.39 0.97 -1.36
C GLU A 99 14.93 -0.34 -1.92
N ALA A 100 14.08 -1.37 -2.08
CA ALA A 100 14.48 -2.64 -2.69
C ALA A 100 15.03 -2.50 -4.13
N LEU A 101 14.49 -1.59 -4.93
CA LEU A 101 14.99 -1.31 -6.28
C LEU A 101 16.31 -0.54 -6.25
N VAL A 102 16.45 0.46 -5.38
CA VAL A 102 17.70 1.22 -5.22
C VAL A 102 18.82 0.33 -4.70
N SER A 103 18.56 -0.47 -3.65
CA SER A 103 19.52 -1.41 -3.07
C SER A 103 19.95 -2.51 -4.04
N SER A 104 19.18 -2.77 -5.10
CA SER A 104 19.56 -3.71 -6.15
C SER A 104 20.70 -3.22 -7.03
N ALA A 105 21.00 -1.90 -7.02
CA ALA A 105 22.07 -1.26 -7.79
C ALA A 105 22.02 -1.47 -9.32
N GLN A 106 20.83 -1.73 -9.86
CA GLN A 106 20.64 -2.12 -11.28
C GLN A 106 20.09 -1.02 -12.17
N TRP A 107 19.31 -0.12 -11.61
CA TRP A 107 18.42 0.78 -12.36
C TRP A 107 19.02 2.18 -12.48
N GLY A 108 18.35 3.03 -13.27
CA GLY A 108 18.58 4.47 -13.23
C GLY A 108 18.03 5.05 -11.93
N ALA A 109 17.52 6.29 -11.99
CA ALA A 109 16.87 6.86 -10.84
C ALA A 109 15.52 6.17 -10.56
N VAL A 110 15.29 5.79 -9.31
CA VAL A 110 14.02 5.22 -8.83
C VAL A 110 13.34 6.25 -7.95
N ARG A 111 12.14 6.69 -8.32
CA ARG A 111 11.40 7.75 -7.62
C ARG A 111 10.01 7.28 -7.25
N VAL A 112 9.55 7.67 -6.07
CA VAL A 112 8.12 7.59 -5.78
C VAL A 112 7.41 8.78 -6.42
N VAL A 113 6.33 8.51 -7.13
CA VAL A 113 5.53 9.53 -7.81
C VAL A 113 4.07 9.42 -7.39
N PRO A 114 3.29 10.52 -7.40
CA PRO A 114 1.89 10.49 -7.01
C PRO A 114 1.07 9.56 -7.91
N THR A 115 1.30 9.69 -9.22
CA THR A 115 0.69 8.87 -10.25
C THR A 115 1.69 8.56 -11.36
N VAL A 116 1.41 7.51 -12.13
CA VAL A 116 2.26 7.14 -13.26
C VAL A 116 2.33 8.26 -14.30
N SER A 117 3.49 8.41 -14.93
CA SER A 117 3.68 9.43 -15.95
C SER A 117 4.75 9.04 -16.96
N PRO A 118 4.84 9.73 -18.11
CA PRO A 118 5.93 9.56 -19.07
C PRO A 118 7.31 10.03 -18.55
N LEU A 119 7.40 10.49 -17.29
CA LEU A 119 8.66 10.96 -16.70
C LEU A 119 9.73 9.86 -16.64
N ALA A 120 9.33 8.59 -16.53
CA ALA A 120 10.23 7.44 -16.57
C ALA A 120 9.75 6.38 -17.58
N PRO A 121 10.66 5.61 -18.18
CA PRO A 121 10.33 4.54 -19.12
C PRO A 121 9.56 3.38 -18.47
N VAL A 122 9.72 3.14 -17.17
CA VAL A 122 9.10 2.03 -16.45
C VAL A 122 8.24 2.57 -15.31
N ASN A 123 7.01 2.08 -15.20
CA ASN A 123 6.06 2.50 -14.19
C ASN A 123 5.56 1.30 -13.40
N ILE A 124 5.58 1.40 -12.07
CA ILE A 124 5.04 0.41 -11.14
C ILE A 124 3.77 0.96 -10.51
N ARG A 125 2.72 0.14 -10.49
CA ARG A 125 1.48 0.38 -9.73
C ARG A 125 1.24 -0.79 -8.80
N ALA A 126 0.68 -0.50 -7.63
CA ALA A 126 0.18 -1.55 -6.77
C ALA A 126 -1.14 -1.15 -6.12
N THR A 127 -1.98 -2.13 -5.82
CA THR A 127 -3.22 -1.97 -5.06
C THR A 127 -3.15 -2.82 -3.80
N ILE A 128 -3.47 -2.23 -2.66
CA ILE A 128 -3.63 -2.96 -1.40
C ILE A 128 -4.98 -3.67 -1.46
N VAL A 129 -4.93 -5.00 -1.57
CA VAL A 129 -6.13 -5.84 -1.65
C VAL A 129 -6.65 -6.15 -0.25
N ALA A 130 -5.73 -6.42 0.68
CA ALA A 130 -6.03 -6.63 2.09
C ALA A 130 -4.80 -6.27 2.93
N SER A 131 -5.02 -5.68 4.09
CA SER A 131 -3.99 -5.46 5.10
C SER A 131 -4.62 -5.42 6.49
N ASP A 132 -4.15 -6.29 7.39
CA ASP A 132 -4.54 -6.32 8.81
C ASP A 132 -3.34 -6.20 9.77
N GLY A 133 -2.15 -5.87 9.22
CA GLY A 133 -0.88 -5.78 9.95
C GLY A 133 -0.12 -7.10 10.09
N ARG A 134 -0.81 -8.24 10.08
CA ARG A 134 -0.19 -9.58 9.99
C ARG A 134 -0.12 -10.06 8.54
N ASP A 135 -1.24 -9.98 7.85
CA ASP A 135 -1.45 -10.37 6.47
C ASP A 135 -1.48 -9.13 5.58
N LEU A 136 -0.69 -9.15 4.51
CA LEU A 136 -0.65 -8.10 3.50
C LEU A 136 -0.77 -8.73 2.11
N ILE A 137 -1.77 -8.29 1.35
CA ILE A 137 -2.01 -8.73 -0.03
C ILE A 137 -1.93 -7.53 -0.96
N LEU A 138 -1.02 -7.57 -1.92
CA LEU A 138 -0.80 -6.53 -2.92
C LEU A 138 -0.96 -7.08 -4.33
N ASP A 139 -1.69 -6.36 -5.18
CA ASP A 139 -1.68 -6.57 -6.63
C ASP A 139 -0.69 -5.60 -7.26
N VAL A 140 0.50 -6.10 -7.62
CA VAL A 140 1.59 -5.32 -8.22
C VAL A 140 1.60 -5.51 -9.73
N ARG A 141 1.67 -4.41 -10.48
CA ARG A 141 1.82 -4.39 -11.93
C ARG A 141 2.97 -3.49 -12.34
N VAL A 142 3.86 -4.02 -13.18
CA VAL A 142 4.95 -3.25 -13.79
C VAL A 142 4.74 -3.25 -15.29
N SER A 143 4.73 -2.06 -15.87
CA SER A 143 4.60 -1.85 -17.31
C SER A 143 5.59 -0.81 -17.77
N ASP A 144 6.15 -0.98 -18.96
CA ASP A 144 6.88 0.11 -19.60
C ASP A 144 5.94 1.06 -20.33
N ILE A 145 6.51 2.20 -20.73
CA ILE A 145 5.79 3.25 -21.42
C ILE A 145 5.29 2.83 -22.81
N THR A 146 5.83 1.75 -23.39
CA THR A 146 5.40 1.26 -24.70
C THR A 146 4.05 0.55 -24.63
N GLY A 147 3.65 0.13 -23.43
CA GLY A 147 2.46 -0.68 -23.17
C GLY A 147 2.77 -2.15 -22.88
N ALA A 148 4.04 -2.55 -22.86
CA ALA A 148 4.40 -3.92 -22.52
C ALA A 148 4.30 -4.12 -20.99
N GLU A 149 3.56 -5.13 -20.57
CA GLU A 149 3.52 -5.57 -19.18
C GLU A 149 4.73 -6.46 -18.88
N TRP A 150 5.52 -6.05 -17.90
CA TRP A 150 6.71 -6.79 -17.45
C TRP A 150 6.34 -7.87 -16.45
N LEU A 151 5.44 -7.53 -15.52
CA LEU A 151 4.89 -8.44 -14.53
C LEU A 151 3.53 -7.96 -14.05
N ALA A 152 2.66 -8.93 -13.77
CA ALA A 152 1.45 -8.76 -12.97
C ALA A 152 1.45 -9.85 -11.90
N LEU A 153 1.44 -9.44 -10.64
CA LEU A 153 1.73 -10.31 -9.52
C LEU A 153 0.82 -10.01 -8.33
N ARG A 154 0.16 -11.03 -7.81
CA ARG A 154 -0.44 -10.97 -6.47
C ARG A 154 0.58 -11.45 -5.45
N LEU A 155 1.09 -10.50 -4.66
CA LEU A 155 1.95 -10.73 -3.52
C LEU A 155 1.08 -10.97 -2.30
N ALA A 156 1.27 -12.12 -1.65
CA ALA A 156 0.67 -12.42 -0.36
C ALA A 156 1.79 -12.65 0.65
N TYR A 157 1.78 -11.84 1.70
CA TYR A 157 2.75 -11.89 2.79
C TYR A 157 2.03 -12.08 4.12
N ARG A 158 2.52 -13.01 4.93
CA ARG A 158 2.06 -13.25 6.30
C ARG A 158 3.26 -13.17 7.22
N GLU A 159 3.23 -12.21 8.13
CA GLU A 159 4.20 -12.10 9.21
C GLU A 159 3.88 -13.17 10.28
N THR A 160 4.85 -14.02 10.61
CA THR A 160 4.65 -15.10 11.58
C THR A 160 5.19 -14.77 12.97
N ALA A 161 6.18 -13.88 13.04
CA ALA A 161 6.77 -13.37 14.27
C ALA A 161 6.96 -11.87 14.15
N PRO A 162 6.78 -11.10 15.22
CA PRO A 162 7.15 -9.69 15.19
C PRO A 162 8.64 -9.57 14.88
N SER A 163 8.97 -8.85 13.80
CA SER A 163 10.34 -8.37 13.56
C SER A 163 10.65 -7.24 14.53
N ASP A 164 11.91 -6.83 14.66
CA ASP A 164 12.33 -5.65 15.44
C ASP A 164 12.36 -4.38 14.58
N ASN A 165 12.14 -4.47 13.26
CA ASN A 165 12.19 -3.33 12.34
C ASN A 165 11.32 -3.52 11.08
N LEU A 166 11.20 -2.45 10.27
CA LEU A 166 10.51 -2.51 8.97
C LEU A 166 11.35 -3.17 7.85
N SER A 167 12.63 -3.49 8.09
CA SER A 167 13.50 -4.06 7.05
C SER A 167 13.05 -5.44 6.61
N ASP A 168 12.36 -6.21 7.46
CA ASP A 168 11.82 -7.50 7.03
C ASP A 168 10.65 -7.33 6.06
N LEU A 169 9.87 -6.26 6.22
CA LEU A 169 8.79 -5.93 5.30
C LEU A 169 9.32 -5.49 3.93
N SER A 170 10.43 -4.74 3.86
CA SER A 170 11.00 -4.34 2.56
C SER A 170 11.43 -5.54 1.72
N ARG A 171 11.82 -6.65 2.35
CA ARG A 171 12.23 -7.87 1.66
C ARG A 171 11.12 -8.50 0.81
N ILE A 172 9.84 -8.25 1.11
CA ILE A 172 8.73 -8.77 0.29
C ILE A 172 8.78 -8.23 -1.15
N PHE A 173 9.43 -7.08 -1.35
CA PHE A 173 9.57 -6.44 -2.65
C PHE A 173 10.78 -6.94 -3.45
N HIS A 174 11.66 -7.76 -2.86
CA HIS A 174 12.79 -8.34 -3.59
C HIS A 174 12.34 -9.16 -4.79
N VAL A 175 11.22 -9.88 -4.69
CA VAL A 175 10.67 -10.63 -5.83
C VAL A 175 10.27 -9.70 -6.97
N VAL A 176 9.72 -8.50 -6.69
CA VAL A 176 9.39 -7.52 -7.74
C VAL A 176 10.66 -7.06 -8.43
N SER A 177 11.68 -6.67 -7.65
CA SER A 177 12.99 -6.25 -8.17
C SER A 177 13.65 -7.34 -9.04
N ASN A 178 13.70 -8.57 -8.53
CA ASN A 178 14.29 -9.72 -9.22
C ASN A 178 13.54 -10.07 -10.52
N ARG A 179 12.20 -10.04 -10.52
CA ARG A 179 11.43 -10.34 -11.73
C ARG A 179 11.54 -9.22 -12.77
N MET A 180 11.59 -7.95 -12.35
CA MET A 180 11.87 -6.82 -13.26
C MET A 180 13.24 -6.97 -13.92
N ARG A 181 14.26 -7.34 -13.14
CA ARG A 181 15.61 -7.65 -13.64
C ARG A 181 15.57 -8.72 -14.72
N ASP A 182 14.94 -9.85 -14.46
CA ASP A 182 14.90 -10.98 -15.39
C ASP A 182 14.19 -10.61 -16.69
N TYR A 183 13.09 -9.84 -16.60
CA TYR A 183 12.41 -9.30 -17.77
C TYR A 183 13.33 -8.39 -18.57
N TRP A 184 13.99 -7.42 -17.92
CA TRP A 184 14.90 -6.48 -18.60
C TRP A 184 16.05 -7.22 -19.29
N LEU A 185 16.65 -8.19 -18.61
CA LEU A 185 17.74 -9.02 -19.12
C LEU A 185 17.33 -9.89 -20.31
N SER A 186 16.06 -10.27 -20.42
CA SER A 186 15.54 -11.01 -21.57
C SER A 186 15.42 -10.18 -22.87
N ARG A 187 15.49 -8.84 -22.78
CA ARG A 187 15.37 -7.93 -23.93
C ARG A 187 16.71 -7.63 -24.58
N THR A 188 16.70 -7.37 -25.88
CA THR A 188 17.91 -6.94 -26.59
C THR A 188 18.25 -5.49 -26.25
N GLU A 189 19.52 -5.10 -26.44
CA GLU A 189 19.97 -3.72 -26.22
C GLU A 189 19.16 -2.71 -27.07
N VAL A 190 18.82 -3.08 -28.30
CA VAL A 190 17.98 -2.26 -29.20
C VAL A 190 16.58 -2.06 -28.62
N GLN A 191 15.96 -3.12 -28.10
CA GLN A 191 14.65 -3.02 -27.45
C GLN A 191 14.71 -2.14 -26.20
N ARG A 192 15.71 -2.34 -25.34
CA ARG A 192 15.93 -1.54 -24.13
C ARG A 192 16.11 -0.05 -24.44
N SER A 193 16.94 0.25 -25.44
CA SER A 193 17.20 1.62 -25.89
C SER A 193 15.96 2.27 -26.51
N SER A 194 15.16 1.48 -27.23
CA SER A 194 13.89 1.95 -27.81
C SER A 194 12.88 2.34 -26.74
N VAL A 195 12.75 1.59 -25.64
CA VAL A 195 11.82 1.94 -24.55
C VAL A 195 12.17 3.31 -23.96
N ILE A 196 13.46 3.57 -23.73
CA ILE A 196 13.94 4.86 -23.19
C ILE A 196 13.70 5.99 -24.19
N SER A 197 14.01 5.77 -25.47
CA SER A 197 13.79 6.78 -26.52
C SER A 197 12.30 7.10 -26.70
N ILE A 198 11.43 6.11 -26.59
CA ILE A 198 9.97 6.31 -26.64
C ILE A 198 9.52 7.12 -25.41
N ALA A 199 10.04 6.86 -24.21
CA ALA A 199 9.75 7.65 -23.02
C ALA A 199 10.08 9.13 -23.22
N ASP A 200 11.27 9.43 -23.76
CA ASP A 200 11.69 10.81 -24.06
C ASP A 200 10.71 11.51 -25.01
N MET A 201 10.29 10.83 -26.09
CA MET A 201 9.36 11.40 -27.06
C MET A 201 7.95 11.55 -26.52
N LEU A 202 7.51 10.64 -25.66
CA LEU A 202 6.20 10.73 -25.01
C LEU A 202 6.15 11.84 -23.99
N TYR A 203 7.23 12.05 -23.25
CA TYR A 203 7.38 13.20 -22.37
C TYR A 203 7.34 14.50 -23.18
N ALA A 204 8.13 14.59 -24.26
CA ALA A 204 8.13 15.74 -25.17
C ALA A 204 6.73 16.02 -25.74
N ARG A 205 6.01 14.97 -26.17
CA ARG A 205 4.62 15.05 -26.66
C ARG A 205 3.63 15.48 -25.59
N SER A 206 3.88 15.17 -24.32
CA SER A 206 3.01 15.62 -23.22
C SER A 206 3.12 17.14 -22.98
N LEU A 207 4.29 17.73 -23.26
CA LEU A 207 4.51 19.18 -23.17
C LEU A 207 4.09 19.92 -24.45
N ALA A 208 4.42 19.37 -25.62
CA ALA A 208 4.12 19.97 -26.93
C ALA A 208 3.58 18.93 -27.92
N PRO A 209 2.27 18.62 -27.85
CA PRO A 209 1.63 17.65 -28.74
C PRO A 209 1.79 18.00 -30.22
N ASP A 210 1.67 19.27 -30.56
CA ASP A 210 1.71 19.76 -31.96
C ASP A 210 3.07 19.50 -32.63
N VAL A 211 4.16 19.53 -31.85
CA VAL A 211 5.53 19.34 -32.36
C VAL A 211 5.90 17.86 -32.37
N PHE A 212 5.55 17.13 -31.30
CA PHE A 212 6.09 15.78 -31.07
C PHE A 212 5.13 14.63 -31.40
N SER A 213 3.89 14.91 -31.83
CA SER A 213 2.88 13.89 -32.19
C SER A 213 3.39 12.85 -33.22
N ASP A 214 4.15 13.29 -34.22
CA ASP A 214 4.65 12.45 -35.31
C ASP A 214 5.87 11.56 -34.96
N TYR A 215 6.43 11.68 -33.76
CA TYR A 215 7.64 10.95 -33.38
C TYR A 215 7.35 9.53 -32.88
N VAL A 216 6.13 9.29 -32.38
CA VAL A 216 5.71 7.99 -31.83
C VAL A 216 4.46 7.51 -32.56
N ASP A 217 4.48 6.27 -33.03
CA ASP A 217 3.29 5.60 -33.54
C ASP A 217 2.49 4.97 -32.41
N ASN A 218 1.17 5.17 -32.45
CA ASN A 218 0.19 4.59 -31.53
C ASN A 218 -0.97 3.90 -32.27
N THR A 219 -0.74 3.42 -33.50
CA THR A 219 -1.74 2.68 -34.29
C THR A 219 -1.85 1.20 -33.90
N GLY A 220 -0.80 0.63 -33.33
CA GLY A 220 -0.76 -0.75 -32.84
C GLY A 220 -1.03 -0.88 -31.34
N PRO A 221 -1.02 -2.12 -30.82
CA PRO A 221 -1.18 -2.38 -29.38
C PRO A 221 0.02 -1.93 -28.54
N MET A 222 1.17 -1.69 -29.16
CA MET A 222 2.39 -1.25 -28.49
C MET A 222 2.96 -0.05 -29.24
N LEU A 223 3.45 0.93 -28.50
CA LEU A 223 4.04 2.14 -29.08
C LEU A 223 5.34 1.82 -29.80
N SER A 224 5.54 2.46 -30.94
CA SER A 224 6.78 2.31 -31.71
C SER A 224 7.36 3.67 -32.07
N LEU A 225 8.69 3.74 -32.11
CA LEU A 225 9.40 4.96 -32.46
C LEU A 225 9.43 5.13 -33.98
N LYS A 226 8.96 6.27 -34.51
CA LYS A 226 9.02 6.58 -35.95
C LYS A 226 10.34 7.22 -36.35
N ARG A 227 10.77 8.20 -35.56
CA ARG A 227 11.99 8.99 -35.79
C ARG A 227 12.45 9.63 -34.49
N MET A 228 13.68 10.12 -34.48
CA MET A 228 14.22 10.93 -33.39
C MET A 228 14.57 12.33 -33.90
N PRO A 229 14.40 13.38 -33.07
CA PRO A 229 14.96 14.69 -33.37
C PRO A 229 16.49 14.62 -33.46
N ALA A 230 17.11 15.64 -34.04
CA ALA A 230 18.57 15.77 -33.97
C ALA A 230 19.02 15.92 -32.50
N SER A 231 20.21 15.40 -32.16
CA SER A 231 20.72 15.44 -30.78
C SER A 231 20.91 16.85 -30.23
N ASN A 232 21.09 17.83 -31.10
CA ASN A 232 21.25 19.25 -30.81
C ASN A 232 19.98 20.08 -31.06
N ASP A 233 18.81 19.45 -31.16
CA ASP A 233 17.55 20.15 -31.36
C ASP A 233 17.25 21.10 -30.15
N PRO A 234 17.01 22.41 -30.39
CA PRO A 234 16.68 23.35 -29.32
C PRO A 234 15.40 23.00 -28.55
N MET A 235 14.37 22.47 -29.22
CA MET A 235 13.14 22.03 -28.57
C MET A 235 13.39 20.82 -27.68
N LEU A 236 14.19 19.86 -28.13
CA LEU A 236 14.55 18.72 -27.30
C LEU A 236 15.36 19.14 -26.06
N SER A 237 16.29 20.10 -26.23
CA SER A 237 17.07 20.66 -25.12
C SER A 237 16.17 21.34 -24.09
N ARG A 238 15.09 21.98 -24.54
CA ARG A 238 14.10 22.63 -23.70
C ARG A 238 13.20 21.64 -22.96
N VAL A 239 12.72 20.62 -23.65
CA VAL A 239 12.00 19.49 -23.02
C VAL A 239 12.85 18.90 -21.88
N LYS A 240 14.15 18.71 -22.10
CA LYS A 240 15.07 18.21 -21.05
C LYS A 240 15.15 19.15 -19.84
N ARG A 241 15.18 20.48 -20.03
CA ARG A 241 15.15 21.43 -18.89
C ARG A 241 13.87 21.33 -18.07
N ILE A 242 12.72 21.29 -18.74
CA ILE A 242 11.41 21.15 -18.06
C ILE A 242 11.32 19.80 -17.35
N ARG A 243 11.80 18.72 -17.98
CA ARG A 243 11.87 17.40 -17.35
C ARG A 243 12.73 17.40 -16.09
N ASN A 244 13.87 18.08 -16.11
CA ASN A 244 14.73 18.21 -14.94
C ASN A 244 14.01 18.93 -13.79
N GLN A 245 13.16 19.93 -14.11
CA GLN A 245 12.34 20.61 -13.11
C GLN A 245 11.26 19.70 -12.52
N GLU A 246 10.68 18.82 -13.34
CA GLU A 246 9.76 17.79 -12.83
C GLU A 246 10.46 16.73 -11.97
N TYR A 247 11.71 16.35 -12.30
CA TYR A 247 12.51 15.48 -11.44
C TYR A 247 12.72 16.08 -10.06
N LEU A 248 13.04 17.38 -9.96
CA LEU A 248 13.21 18.06 -8.67
C LEU A 248 11.91 18.06 -7.83
N PHE A 249 10.75 18.21 -8.48
CA PHE A 249 9.47 18.07 -7.80
C PHE A 249 9.27 16.65 -7.24
N CYS A 250 9.51 15.62 -8.05
CA CYS A 250 9.38 14.24 -7.61
C CYS A 250 10.39 13.88 -6.52
N ASP A 251 11.62 14.41 -6.57
CA ASP A 251 12.63 14.22 -5.53
C ASP A 251 12.18 14.85 -4.20
N ALA A 252 11.54 16.02 -4.23
CA ALA A 252 10.95 16.63 -3.03
C ALA A 252 9.79 15.79 -2.46
N VAL A 253 8.93 15.23 -3.31
CA VAL A 253 7.86 14.31 -2.87
C VAL A 253 8.45 13.05 -2.24
N ASP A 254 9.48 12.48 -2.86
CA ASP A 254 10.19 11.30 -2.36
C ASP A 254 10.86 11.57 -1.00
N GLU A 255 11.46 12.73 -0.82
CA GLU A 255 12.00 13.19 0.47
C GLU A 255 10.91 13.31 1.54
N GLN A 256 9.75 13.87 1.21
CA GLN A 256 8.62 13.95 2.13
C GLN A 256 8.10 12.56 2.55
N LEU A 257 8.06 11.62 1.62
CA LEU A 257 7.68 10.23 1.92
C LEU A 257 8.75 9.54 2.77
N GLY A 258 10.03 9.84 2.57
CA GLY A 258 11.11 9.42 3.47
C GLY A 258 10.93 9.94 4.89
N MET A 259 10.64 11.24 5.06
CA MET A 259 10.34 11.82 6.37
C MET A 259 9.10 11.22 7.03
N LEU A 260 8.06 10.92 6.24
CA LEU A 260 6.87 10.22 6.74
C LEU A 260 7.23 8.82 7.25
N LEU A 261 8.07 8.08 6.53
CA LEU A 261 8.54 6.76 6.96
C LEU A 261 9.35 6.84 8.25
N GLU A 262 10.22 7.84 8.40
CA GLU A 262 10.99 8.05 9.63
C GLU A 262 10.10 8.44 10.82
N ARG A 263 9.10 9.30 10.60
CA ARG A 263 8.17 9.79 11.63
C ARG A 263 7.18 8.71 12.07
N ALA A 264 6.50 8.09 11.11
CA ALA A 264 5.40 7.15 11.37
C ALA A 264 5.87 5.70 11.49
N GLY A 265 7.09 5.39 11.05
CA GLY A 265 7.66 4.05 11.09
C GLY A 265 7.62 3.39 12.47
N PRO A 266 8.04 4.06 13.56
CA PRO A 266 8.00 3.48 14.90
C PRO A 266 6.58 3.15 15.40
N THR A 267 5.61 4.04 15.19
CA THR A 267 4.21 3.82 15.58
C THR A 267 3.57 2.74 14.71
N TYR A 268 3.87 2.73 13.41
CA TYR A 268 3.38 1.73 12.46
C TYR A 268 3.92 0.35 12.81
N TYR A 269 5.19 0.27 13.18
CA TYR A 269 5.83 -0.92 13.68
C TYR A 269 5.12 -1.48 14.93
N LEU A 270 4.83 -0.64 15.93
CA LEU A 270 4.12 -1.06 17.14
C LEU A 270 2.70 -1.56 16.83
N TRP A 271 2.00 -0.87 15.92
CA TRP A 271 0.69 -1.31 15.46
C TRP A 271 0.76 -2.69 14.82
N ARG A 272 1.72 -2.92 13.90
CA ARG A 272 1.90 -4.24 13.28
C ARG A 272 2.24 -5.32 14.30
N GLN A 273 3.14 -5.04 15.25
CA GLN A 273 3.47 -5.98 16.33
C GLN A 273 2.21 -6.36 17.13
N ALA A 274 1.41 -5.37 17.55
CA ALA A 274 0.17 -5.60 18.27
C ALA A 274 -0.84 -6.40 17.44
N SER A 275 -0.95 -6.13 16.13
CA SER A 275 -1.85 -6.87 15.23
C SER A 275 -1.44 -8.34 15.12
N ILE A 276 -0.14 -8.62 14.97
CA ILE A 276 0.41 -9.98 14.93
C ILE A 276 0.14 -10.70 16.24
N GLU A 277 0.40 -10.06 17.38
CA GLU A 277 0.16 -10.64 18.71
C GLU A 277 -1.32 -10.97 18.93
N GLN A 278 -2.23 -10.06 18.56
CA GLN A 278 -3.68 -10.31 18.64
C GLN A 278 -4.11 -11.46 17.74
N ALA A 279 -3.67 -11.46 16.48
CA ALA A 279 -4.05 -12.49 15.52
C ALA A 279 -3.51 -13.88 15.90
N ASN A 280 -2.26 -13.96 16.39
CA ASN A 280 -1.69 -15.19 16.92
C ASN A 280 -2.43 -15.68 18.18
N TRP A 281 -2.84 -14.76 19.06
CA TRP A 281 -3.65 -15.08 20.22
C TRP A 281 -5.03 -15.64 19.82
N LEU A 282 -5.67 -15.07 18.80
CA LEU A 282 -6.94 -15.57 18.24
C LEU A 282 -6.80 -17.00 17.70
N ASP A 283 -5.79 -17.28 16.87
CA ASP A 283 -5.56 -18.62 16.32
C ASP A 283 -5.36 -19.68 17.44
N GLN A 284 -4.61 -19.32 18.49
CA GLN A 284 -4.42 -20.16 19.67
C GLN A 284 -5.72 -20.35 20.45
N TYR A 285 -6.53 -19.29 20.60
CA TYR A 285 -7.81 -19.37 21.27
C TYR A 285 -8.80 -20.28 20.51
N GLU A 286 -8.89 -20.15 19.19
CA GLU A 286 -9.77 -20.96 18.35
C GLU A 286 -9.38 -22.45 18.38
N SER A 287 -8.09 -22.77 18.26
CA SER A 287 -7.61 -24.15 18.38
C SER A 287 -7.89 -24.75 19.78
N MET A 288 -7.76 -23.95 20.85
CA MET A 288 -8.16 -24.36 22.19
C MET A 288 -9.68 -24.52 22.33
N ALA A 289 -10.49 -23.64 21.73
CA ALA A 289 -11.94 -23.74 21.77
C ALA A 289 -12.45 -24.98 21.02
N ALA A 290 -11.86 -25.28 19.85
CA ALA A 290 -12.15 -26.46 19.06
C ALA A 290 -11.76 -27.77 19.77
N SER A 291 -10.62 -27.79 20.47
CA SER A 291 -10.24 -28.97 21.28
C SER A 291 -11.10 -29.15 22.53
N ARG A 292 -11.57 -28.06 23.16
CA ARG A 292 -12.50 -28.09 24.31
C ARG A 292 -13.91 -28.53 23.93
N SER A 293 -14.39 -28.24 22.73
CA SER A 293 -15.70 -28.72 22.26
C SER A 293 -15.69 -30.24 22.01
N ALA A 294 -14.53 -30.82 21.69
CA ALA A 294 -14.33 -32.27 21.55
C ALA A 294 -14.13 -33.02 22.89
N GLY A 295 -13.71 -32.34 23.97
CA GLY A 295 -13.43 -32.93 25.29
C GLY A 295 -14.61 -32.87 26.28
N LYS A 296 -14.87 -33.99 26.99
CA LYS A 296 -15.90 -34.10 28.05
C LYS A 296 -15.48 -33.55 29.43
N GLY A 297 -14.46 -32.72 29.53
CA GLY A 297 -13.83 -32.36 30.82
C GLY A 297 -13.76 -30.86 31.08
N GLY A 298 -14.77 -30.29 31.75
CA GLY A 298 -14.73 -28.93 32.28
C GLY A 298 -16.10 -28.46 32.77
N GLY A 299 -16.19 -27.98 34.01
CA GLY A 299 -17.42 -27.43 34.57
C GLY A 299 -17.89 -26.17 33.82
N GLU A 300 -19.21 -25.96 33.76
CA GLU A 300 -19.85 -24.85 33.04
C GLU A 300 -19.31 -23.47 33.47
N PHE A 301 -19.09 -23.28 34.77
CA PHE A 301 -18.51 -22.06 35.33
C PHE A 301 -17.08 -21.77 34.81
N SER A 302 -16.21 -22.78 34.75
CA SER A 302 -14.84 -22.60 34.25
C SER A 302 -14.80 -22.27 32.76
N ARG A 303 -15.74 -22.82 31.97
CA ARG A 303 -15.89 -22.49 30.55
C ARG A 303 -16.35 -21.05 30.35
N MET A 304 -17.31 -20.60 31.16
CA MET A 304 -17.81 -19.23 31.17
C MET A 304 -16.72 -18.23 31.58
N GLN A 305 -15.93 -18.54 32.60
CA GLN A 305 -14.83 -17.69 33.03
C GLN A 305 -13.75 -17.55 31.93
N ALA A 306 -13.42 -18.66 31.25
CA ALA A 306 -12.45 -18.66 30.16
C ALA A 306 -12.94 -17.86 28.94
N SER A 307 -14.22 -17.97 28.56
CA SER A 307 -14.78 -17.17 27.46
C SER A 307 -14.84 -15.68 27.82
N TYR A 308 -15.18 -15.35 29.07
CA TYR A 308 -15.20 -13.97 29.54
C TYR A 308 -13.80 -13.36 29.58
N SER A 309 -12.80 -14.08 30.10
CA SER A 309 -11.41 -13.60 30.11
C SER A 309 -10.89 -13.39 28.69
N ALA A 310 -11.21 -14.30 27.77
CA ALA A 310 -10.80 -14.18 26.37
C ALA A 310 -11.48 -12.98 25.68
N TYR A 311 -12.79 -12.81 25.84
CA TYR A 311 -13.49 -11.64 25.33
C TYR A 311 -12.92 -10.33 25.89
N ARG A 312 -12.61 -10.27 27.19
CA ARG A 312 -11.99 -9.10 27.81
C ARG A 312 -10.61 -8.82 27.22
N SER A 313 -9.76 -9.83 27.08
CA SER A 313 -8.43 -9.70 26.47
C SER A 313 -8.52 -9.19 25.03
N TYR A 314 -9.41 -9.77 24.23
CA TYR A 314 -9.66 -9.35 22.85
C TYR A 314 -10.07 -7.87 22.78
N ARG A 315 -11.02 -7.44 23.61
CA ARG A 315 -11.47 -6.03 23.66
C ARG A 315 -10.37 -5.05 24.08
N ILE A 316 -9.50 -5.45 25.01
CA ILE A 316 -8.35 -4.62 25.42
C ILE A 316 -7.37 -4.47 24.26
N GLN A 317 -7.08 -5.55 23.53
CA GLN A 317 -6.19 -5.52 22.36
C GLN A 317 -6.79 -4.72 21.20
N GLU A 318 -8.09 -4.86 20.94
CA GLU A 318 -8.82 -4.08 19.93
C GLU A 318 -8.75 -2.58 20.24
N GLN A 319 -8.96 -2.19 21.50
CA GLN A 319 -8.83 -0.80 21.94
C GLN A 319 -7.40 -0.28 21.76
N ALA A 320 -6.38 -1.07 22.11
CA ALA A 320 -4.99 -0.69 21.91
C ALA A 320 -4.64 -0.49 20.43
N LEU A 321 -5.12 -1.37 19.56
CA LEU A 321 -4.96 -1.22 18.10
C LEU A 321 -5.66 0.02 17.56
N PHE A 322 -6.86 0.33 18.07
CA PHE A 322 -7.58 1.53 17.71
C PHE A 322 -6.80 2.80 18.11
N GLU A 323 -6.26 2.86 19.33
CA GLU A 323 -5.44 3.99 19.80
C GLU A 323 -4.16 4.17 18.97
N LEU A 324 -3.50 3.07 18.59
CA LEU A 324 -2.33 3.12 17.71
C LEU A 324 -2.69 3.56 16.29
N ALA A 325 -3.82 3.11 15.75
CA ALA A 325 -4.31 3.53 14.44
C ALA A 325 -4.70 5.02 14.41
N GLU A 326 -5.30 5.53 15.49
CA GLU A 326 -5.61 6.95 15.64
C GLU A 326 -4.34 7.81 15.73
N ALA A 327 -3.32 7.34 16.46
CA ALA A 327 -2.01 8.00 16.48
C ALA A 327 -1.37 8.04 15.08
N LEU A 328 -1.47 6.95 14.32
CA LEU A 328 -0.98 6.87 12.94
C LEU A 328 -1.71 7.83 11.99
N ASP A 329 -3.02 8.00 12.15
CA ASP A 329 -3.79 8.95 11.36
C ASP A 329 -3.26 10.38 11.56
N GLY A 330 -3.01 10.78 12.82
CA GLY A 330 -2.40 12.07 13.17
C GLY A 330 -0.96 12.25 12.64
N GLU A 331 -0.18 11.17 12.57
CA GLU A 331 1.17 11.18 11.96
C GLU A 331 1.14 11.20 10.42
N SER A 332 -0.01 10.96 9.80
CA SER A 332 -0.17 10.89 8.34
C SER A 332 -0.54 12.24 7.68
N GLU A 333 -0.74 13.31 8.47
CA GLU A 333 -1.07 14.64 7.93
C GLU A 333 0.08 15.22 7.09
N PRO A 334 -0.23 15.82 5.93
CA PRO A 334 0.78 16.29 4.97
C PRO A 334 1.56 17.50 5.51
N VAL A 335 2.88 17.45 5.40
CA VAL A 335 3.76 18.60 5.67
C VAL A 335 3.75 19.50 4.42
N VAL A 336 3.38 20.77 4.60
CA VAL A 336 3.38 21.77 3.53
C VAL A 336 4.82 22.06 3.09
N MET A 337 5.09 22.05 1.79
CA MET A 337 6.38 22.45 1.22
C MET A 337 6.48 23.97 1.12
N THR A 338 7.59 24.54 1.61
CA THR A 338 7.98 25.93 1.32
C THR A 338 9.28 25.91 0.50
N THR A 339 9.25 26.42 -0.72
CA THR A 339 10.42 26.52 -1.61
C THR A 339 11.03 27.94 -1.54
N GLU A 340 12.35 28.05 -1.65
CA GLU A 340 13.11 29.29 -1.37
C GLU A 340 12.92 30.43 -2.40
N ASP A 341 12.53 30.18 -3.66
CA ASP A 341 12.56 31.24 -4.71
C ASP A 341 11.23 31.51 -5.45
N ALA A 342 10.13 30.80 -5.15
CA ALA A 342 8.79 31.16 -5.61
C ALA A 342 7.70 30.48 -4.75
N VAL A 343 6.79 31.27 -4.19
CA VAL A 343 5.65 30.76 -3.42
C VAL A 343 4.56 30.27 -4.39
N ILE A 344 4.68 29.04 -4.86
CA ILE A 344 3.54 28.33 -5.48
C ILE A 344 2.95 27.43 -4.38
N THR A 345 1.89 27.90 -3.74
CA THR A 345 1.13 27.09 -2.78
C THR A 345 0.27 26.10 -3.57
N LEU A 346 0.70 24.85 -3.64
CA LEU A 346 -0.10 23.77 -4.21
C LEU A 346 -1.04 23.25 -3.10
N GLU A 347 -2.33 23.60 -3.18
CA GLU A 347 -3.35 23.15 -2.23
C GLU A 347 -4.02 21.84 -2.69
N GLY A 348 -4.49 21.04 -1.75
CA GLY A 348 -5.21 19.80 -2.01
C GLY A 348 -4.35 18.54 -1.91
N THR A 349 -4.86 17.42 -2.45
CA THR A 349 -4.18 16.12 -2.45
C THR A 349 -2.90 16.14 -3.27
N LEU A 350 -1.94 15.25 -2.99
CA LEU A 350 -0.69 15.16 -3.75
C LEU A 350 -0.91 14.96 -5.25
N ASP A 351 -1.94 14.20 -5.66
CA ASP A 351 -2.32 14.03 -7.06
C ASP A 351 -2.77 15.35 -7.71
N THR A 352 -3.59 16.15 -7.01
CA THR A 352 -4.04 17.46 -7.52
C THR A 352 -2.88 18.44 -7.59
N GLN A 353 -1.97 18.41 -6.61
CA GLN A 353 -0.77 19.24 -6.62
C GLN A 353 0.13 18.90 -7.82
N TYR A 354 0.36 17.61 -8.08
CA TYR A 354 1.17 17.15 -9.21
C TYR A 354 0.51 17.43 -10.57
N ALA A 355 -0.82 17.28 -10.68
CA ALA A 355 -1.55 17.66 -11.89
C ALA A 355 -1.43 19.17 -12.17
N THR A 356 -1.57 20.00 -11.14
CA THR A 356 -1.40 21.46 -11.24
C THR A 356 0.03 21.82 -11.63
N TRP A 357 1.02 21.18 -11.01
CA TRP A 357 2.43 21.38 -11.33
C TRP A 357 2.74 21.05 -12.79
N ARG A 358 2.28 19.91 -13.30
CA ARG A 358 2.47 19.53 -14.70
C ARG A 358 1.81 20.51 -15.67
N GLU A 359 0.65 21.06 -15.31
CA GLU A 359 0.00 22.08 -16.12
C GLU A 359 0.84 23.35 -16.16
N LEU A 360 1.39 23.80 -15.02
CA LEU A 360 2.33 24.94 -14.98
C LEU A 360 3.58 24.69 -15.81
N LEU A 361 4.18 23.49 -15.76
CA LEU A 361 5.33 23.13 -16.60
C LEU A 361 4.99 23.21 -18.10
N ARG A 362 3.76 22.82 -18.47
CA ARG A 362 3.26 22.93 -19.84
C ARG A 362 3.07 24.40 -20.24
N GLU A 363 2.51 25.23 -19.37
CA GLU A 363 2.37 26.68 -19.60
C GLU A 363 3.72 27.36 -19.77
N ILE A 364 4.69 27.08 -18.90
CA ILE A 364 6.08 27.58 -19.02
C ILE A 364 6.66 27.13 -20.37
N PHE A 365 6.46 25.87 -20.76
CA PHE A 365 6.90 25.38 -22.06
C PHE A 365 6.25 26.15 -23.23
N LEU A 366 4.97 26.52 -23.15
CA LEU A 366 4.34 27.29 -24.22
C LEU A 366 4.80 28.75 -24.25
N LEU A 367 5.04 29.37 -23.08
CA LEU A 367 5.48 30.76 -22.98
C LEU A 367 6.86 30.99 -23.59
N GLU A 368 7.90 30.23 -23.19
CA GLU A 368 9.22 30.40 -23.83
C GLU A 368 9.24 29.87 -25.30
N GLN A 369 8.13 29.30 -25.82
CA GLN A 369 7.97 29.01 -27.26
C GLN A 369 7.51 30.26 -28.00
N GLY A 370 6.55 30.99 -27.41
CA GLY A 370 6.02 32.24 -27.95
C GLY A 370 7.04 33.39 -27.96
N GLU A 371 8.01 33.39 -27.04
CA GLU A 371 9.11 34.38 -27.02
C GLU A 371 10.15 34.21 -28.15
N LEU A 372 10.09 33.09 -28.90
CA LEU A 372 11.03 32.77 -29.99
C LEU A 372 10.43 32.94 -31.40
N GLN A 373 9.18 33.40 -31.51
CA GLN A 373 8.58 33.87 -32.77
C GLN A 373 8.68 35.40 -32.87
#